data_AF-A0AAI8BEU1-F1
#
_entry.id   AF-A0AAI8BEU1-F1
#
_cell.length_a   1.000
_cell.length_b   1.000
_cell.length_c   1.000
_cell.angle_alpha   90.00
_cell.angle_beta   90.00
_cell.angle_gamma   90.00
#
_symmetry.space_group_name_H-M   'P 1'
#
loop_
_entity.id
_entity.type
_entity.pdbx_description
1 polymer ?
#
loop_
_entity_poly.entity_id
_entity_poly.type
_entity_poly.pdbx_seq_one_letter_code
_entity_poly.pdbx_strand_id
1 'polypeptide(L)'
;MTATVIGIDLAKNVFQLHGVNEHGRVVLRKQIKREQMASFFANIPRALIGMEACSSAHFWARKLQSMGHVVRLMAPQFVKPYVKTNKNDAADAEAISEAVIRPNMRFVPIKNVEQQAVLALHRARQGFVCARTAQANQIRGLLGEYGYSIPQGMAHMIQVFDVIEDASNDLPGVFRSVDNLPKVKNLPLFSLV
;
A
#
# COMPACT_ATOMS: atom_id res chain seq x y z
N MET A 1 1.05 31.94 18.88
CA MET A 1 -0.25 31.30 18.55
C MET A 1 0.02 29.85 18.18
N THR A 2 -0.66 28.90 18.81
CA THR A 2 -0.39 27.45 18.64
C THR A 2 -1.33 26.86 17.59
N ALA A 3 -0.84 25.96 16.74
CA ALA A 3 -1.68 25.20 15.83
C ALA A 3 -2.53 24.19 16.62
N THR A 4 -3.86 24.29 16.53
CA THR A 4 -4.80 23.37 17.19
C THR A 4 -5.25 22.25 16.25
N VAL A 5 -5.21 22.51 14.94
CA VAL A 5 -5.46 21.52 13.88
C VAL A 5 -4.29 21.52 12.92
N ILE A 6 -3.77 20.34 12.59
CA ILE A 6 -2.63 20.16 11.68
C ILE A 6 -2.99 19.10 10.64
N GLY A 7 -2.95 19.48 9.37
CA GLY A 7 -2.95 18.55 8.25
C GLY A 7 -1.51 18.16 7.89
N ILE A 8 -1.31 16.87 7.63
CA ILE A 8 -0.02 16.31 7.26
C ILE A 8 -0.17 15.53 5.97
N ASP A 9 0.56 15.98 4.94
CA ASP A 9 0.80 15.17 3.76
C ASP A 9 2.09 14.34 3.94
N LEU A 10 1.97 13.02 3.75
CA LEU A 10 3.02 12.05 4.03
C LEU A 10 3.63 11.50 2.73
N ALA A 11 4.77 12.05 2.31
CA ALA A 11 5.59 11.44 1.27
C ALA A 11 6.60 10.41 1.85
N LYS A 12 7.55 9.94 1.05
CA LYS A 12 8.52 8.92 1.49
C LYS A 12 9.47 9.44 2.58
N ASN A 13 10.11 10.58 2.31
CA ASN A 13 11.22 11.13 3.12
C ASN A 13 10.95 12.54 3.66
N VAL A 14 9.92 13.20 3.14
CA VAL A 14 9.61 14.61 3.42
C VAL A 14 8.10 14.72 3.63
N PHE A 15 7.70 15.50 4.63
CA PHE A 15 6.30 15.72 4.99
C PHE A 15 5.98 17.20 4.93
N GLN A 16 4.77 17.53 4.47
CA GLN A 16 4.26 18.90 4.54
C GLN A 16 3.29 19.01 5.70
N LEU A 17 3.49 20.06 6.50
CA LEU A 17 2.63 20.41 7.62
C LEU A 17 1.88 21.69 7.28
N HIS A 18 0.58 21.67 7.46
CA HIS A 18 -0.27 22.85 7.45
C HIS A 18 -1.05 22.88 8.76
N GLY A 19 -0.93 23.95 9.55
CA GLY A 19 -1.60 24.08 10.83
C GLY A 19 -2.33 25.41 10.99
N VAL A 20 -3.53 25.32 11.53
CA VAL A 20 -4.40 26.46 11.85
C VAL A 20 -4.65 26.52 13.35
N ASN A 21 -4.88 27.73 13.87
CA ASN A 21 -5.30 27.94 15.25
C ASN A 21 -6.83 27.74 15.39
N GLU A 22 -7.35 27.93 16.60
CA GLU A 22 -8.79 27.82 16.90
C GLU A 22 -9.70 28.77 16.10
N HIS A 23 -9.14 29.87 15.59
CA HIS A 23 -9.84 30.85 14.75
C HIS A 23 -9.70 30.55 13.25
N GLY A 24 -9.14 29.39 12.88
CA GLY A 24 -8.89 29.02 11.49
C GLY A 24 -7.76 29.80 10.81
N ARG A 25 -6.99 30.61 11.55
CA ARG A 25 -5.84 31.33 10.98
C ARG A 25 -4.65 30.38 10.85
N VAL A 26 -4.01 30.42 9.69
CA VAL A 26 -2.78 29.66 9.44
C VAL A 26 -1.66 30.15 10.34
N VAL A 27 -1.09 29.26 11.14
CA VAL A 27 0.02 29.54 12.07
C VAL A 27 1.21 28.59 11.87
N LEU A 28 1.06 27.55 11.05
CA LEU A 28 2.11 26.62 10.69
C LEU A 28 2.01 26.28 9.20
N ARG A 29 3.09 26.53 8.44
CA ARG A 29 3.31 25.98 7.11
C ARG A 29 4.77 25.58 7.03
N LYS A 30 5.05 24.28 7.02
CA LYS A 30 6.43 23.80 7.13
C LYS A 30 6.62 22.46 6.46
N GLN A 31 7.71 22.36 5.70
CA GLN A 31 8.24 21.09 5.24
C GLN A 31 9.22 20.54 6.28
N ILE A 32 9.09 19.26 6.63
CA ILE A 32 10.03 18.58 7.54
C ILE A 32 10.49 17.25 6.96
N LYS A 33 11.71 16.84 7.32
CA LYS A 33 12.21 15.51 6.97
C LYS A 33 11.57 14.46 7.86
N ARG A 34 11.48 13.22 7.36
CA ARG A 34 10.93 12.06 8.09
C ARG A 34 11.50 11.89 9.50
N GLU A 35 12.81 12.07 9.64
CA GLU A 35 13.54 11.94 10.91
C GLU A 35 13.15 13.02 11.94
N GLN A 36 12.75 14.21 11.46
CA GLN A 36 12.38 15.35 12.30
C GLN A 36 10.95 15.29 12.82
N MET A 37 10.10 14.44 12.24
CA MET A 37 8.69 14.33 12.59
C MET A 37 8.47 14.04 14.07
N ALA A 38 9.19 13.06 14.62
CA ALA A 38 9.00 12.67 16.01
C ALA A 38 9.43 13.76 17.00
N SER A 39 10.59 14.40 16.77
CA SER A 39 11.07 15.48 17.63
C SER A 39 10.22 16.74 17.47
N PHE A 40 9.72 17.04 16.28
CA PHE A 40 8.82 18.18 16.06
C PHE A 40 7.53 18.03 16.88
N PHE A 41 6.84 16.91 16.77
CA PHE A 41 5.55 16.72 17.45
C PHE A 41 5.70 16.51 18.97
N ALA A 42 6.83 16.01 19.45
CA ALA A 42 7.12 15.96 20.89
C ALA A 42 7.24 17.35 21.55
N ASN A 43 7.54 18.39 20.77
CA ASN A 43 7.79 19.75 21.26
C ASN A 43 6.64 20.73 20.98
N ILE A 44 5.49 20.24 20.50
CA ILE A 44 4.31 21.10 20.32
C ILE A 44 3.17 20.63 21.24
N PRO A 45 2.27 21.55 21.64
CA PRO A 45 1.08 21.17 22.38
C PRO A 45 0.20 20.18 21.62
N ARG A 46 -0.65 19.47 22.38
CA ARG A 46 -1.66 18.57 21.82
C ARG A 46 -2.48 19.28 20.74
N ALA A 47 -2.69 18.58 19.62
CA ALA A 47 -3.39 19.07 18.45
C ALA A 47 -4.24 17.95 17.83
N LEU A 48 -5.25 18.34 17.06
CA LEU A 48 -5.95 17.45 16.13
C LEU A 48 -5.12 17.31 14.86
N ILE A 49 -4.75 16.09 14.51
CA ILE A 49 -3.93 15.80 13.34
C ILE A 49 -4.76 15.03 12.31
N GLY A 50 -4.88 15.60 11.11
CA GLY A 50 -5.39 14.91 9.93
C GLY A 50 -4.24 14.35 9.10
N MET A 51 -4.39 13.12 8.59
CA MET A 51 -3.49 12.57 7.57
C MET A 51 -4.29 11.71 6.58
N GLU A 52 -3.81 11.61 5.34
CA GLU A 52 -4.33 10.62 4.40
C GLU A 52 -3.90 9.20 4.80
N ALA A 53 -4.79 8.23 4.57
CA ALA A 53 -4.52 6.82 4.77
C ALA A 53 -3.61 6.27 3.66
N CYS A 54 -2.31 6.53 3.79
CA CYS A 54 -1.26 6.03 2.90
C CYS A 54 -0.45 4.89 3.55
N SER A 55 0.57 4.38 2.84
CA SER A 55 1.40 3.24 3.26
C SER A 55 2.04 3.40 4.64
N SER A 56 2.41 4.63 5.03
CA SER A 56 3.06 4.91 6.33
C SER A 56 2.14 5.54 7.37
N ALA A 57 0.88 5.83 7.02
CA ALA A 57 -0.04 6.59 7.85
C ALA A 57 -0.37 5.89 9.18
N HIS A 58 -0.57 4.57 9.17
CA HIS A 58 -0.86 3.82 10.40
C HIS A 58 0.29 3.87 11.41
N PHE A 59 1.54 3.80 10.94
CA PHE A 59 2.72 3.92 11.80
C PHE A 59 2.77 5.30 12.45
N TRP A 60 2.66 6.36 11.65
CA TRP A 60 2.72 7.73 12.16
C TRP A 60 1.53 8.07 13.05
N ALA A 61 0.33 7.58 12.74
CA ALA A 61 -0.84 7.81 13.58
C ALA A 61 -0.65 7.25 14.99
N ARG A 62 -0.17 6.01 15.13
CA ARG A 62 0.13 5.43 16.44
C ARG A 62 1.21 6.21 17.19
N LYS A 63 2.27 6.61 16.49
CA LYS A 63 3.39 7.36 17.09
C LYS A 63 2.99 8.77 17.56
N LEU A 64 2.12 9.45 16.82
CA LEU A 64 1.59 10.75 17.19
C LEU A 64 0.54 10.64 18.31
N GLN A 65 -0.27 9.57 18.32
CA GLN A 65 -1.18 9.27 19.43
C GLN A 65 -0.41 9.01 20.74
N SER A 66 0.72 8.29 20.70
CA SER A 66 1.54 8.07 21.90
C SER A 66 2.20 9.35 22.44
N MET A 67 2.26 10.41 21.64
CA MET A 67 2.70 11.75 22.06
C MET A 67 1.54 12.63 22.57
N GLY A 68 0.31 12.08 22.65
CA GLY A 68 -0.86 12.77 23.19
C GLY A 68 -1.73 13.51 22.16
N HIS A 69 -1.39 13.45 20.87
CA HIS A 69 -2.22 14.07 19.82
C HIS A 69 -3.47 13.25 19.50
N VAL A 70 -4.52 13.94 19.06
CA VAL A 70 -5.71 13.27 18.50
C VAL A 70 -5.46 13.10 17.01
N VAL A 71 -5.32 11.88 16.52
CA VAL A 71 -5.04 11.62 15.11
C VAL A 71 -6.26 11.03 14.42
N ARG A 72 -6.54 11.50 13.22
CA ARG A 72 -7.61 11.00 12.35
C ARG A 72 -7.07 10.74 10.95
N LEU A 73 -7.29 9.51 10.47
CA LEU A 73 -6.93 9.12 9.10
C LEU A 73 -8.12 9.29 8.17
N MET A 74 -7.91 9.82 6.98
CA MET A 74 -8.95 9.98 5.96
C MET A 74 -8.57 9.22 4.69
N ALA A 75 -9.57 8.67 3.99
CA ALA A 75 -9.32 8.07 2.69
C ALA A 75 -9.02 9.18 1.66
N PRO A 76 -8.08 9.01 0.72
CA PRO A 76 -7.70 10.06 -0.23
C PRO A 76 -8.87 10.64 -1.03
N GLN A 77 -9.88 9.82 -1.35
CA GLN A 77 -11.08 10.28 -2.06
C GLN A 77 -11.92 11.31 -1.26
N PHE A 78 -11.79 11.35 0.07
CA PHE A 78 -12.48 12.33 0.91
C PHE A 78 -11.68 13.61 1.11
N VAL A 79 -10.37 13.59 0.87
CA VAL A 79 -9.51 14.78 0.93
C VAL A 79 -9.50 15.51 -0.41
N LYS A 80 -9.51 14.78 -1.54
CA LYS A 80 -9.47 15.33 -2.90
C LYS A 80 -10.42 16.52 -3.14
N PRO A 81 -11.69 16.54 -2.66
CA PRO A 81 -12.59 17.69 -2.87
C PRO A 81 -12.15 18.99 -2.18
N TYR A 82 -11.21 18.93 -1.23
CA TYR A 82 -10.70 20.08 -0.49
C TYR A 82 -9.41 20.67 -1.11
N VAL A 83 -8.87 20.05 -2.17
CA VAL A 83 -7.71 20.57 -2.88
C VAL A 83 -8.16 21.67 -3.85
N LYS A 84 -7.82 22.93 -3.55
CA LYS A 84 -8.34 24.11 -4.26
C LYS A 84 -7.58 24.44 -5.55
N THR A 85 -6.34 24.00 -5.69
CA THR A 85 -5.43 24.36 -6.78
C THR A 85 -4.75 23.12 -7.37
N ASN A 86 -3.79 23.32 -8.27
CA ASN A 86 -2.97 22.22 -8.79
C ASN A 86 -2.33 21.42 -7.66
N LYS A 87 -2.30 20.10 -7.84
CA LYS A 87 -1.79 19.17 -6.85
C LYS A 87 -0.33 19.49 -6.51
N ASN A 88 -0.07 19.74 -5.23
CA ASN A 88 1.25 19.76 -4.64
C ASN A 88 1.12 19.42 -3.15
N ASP A 89 2.22 18.94 -2.55
CA ASP A 89 2.23 18.43 -1.18
C ASP A 89 1.74 19.48 -0.14
N ALA A 90 1.98 20.78 -0.37
CA ALA A 90 1.56 21.84 0.54
C ALA A 90 0.05 22.12 0.46
N ALA A 91 -0.51 22.07 -0.75
CA ALA A 91 -1.95 22.16 -1.00
C ALA A 91 -2.68 20.94 -0.44
N ASP A 92 -2.08 19.75 -0.56
CA ASP A 92 -2.62 18.52 0.03
C ASP A 92 -2.64 18.61 1.57
N ALA A 93 -1.57 19.10 2.21
CA ALA A 93 -1.56 19.33 3.66
C ALA A 93 -2.62 20.34 4.12
N GLU A 94 -2.84 21.42 3.36
CA GLU A 94 -3.93 22.39 3.62
C GLU A 94 -5.30 21.70 3.53
N ALA A 95 -5.56 20.98 2.44
CA ALA A 95 -6.81 20.25 2.22
C ALA A 95 -7.10 19.25 3.36
N ILE A 96 -6.08 18.52 3.82
CA ILE A 96 -6.18 17.60 4.95
C ILE A 96 -6.57 18.34 6.24
N SER A 97 -5.98 19.52 6.50
CA SER A 97 -6.29 20.33 7.68
C SER A 97 -7.73 20.85 7.68
N GLU A 98 -8.30 21.12 6.50
CA GLU A 98 -9.70 21.54 6.35
C GLU A 98 -10.68 20.36 6.38
N ALA A 99 -10.29 19.21 5.85
CA ALA A 99 -11.14 18.04 5.77
C ALA A 99 -11.34 17.39 7.15
N VAL A 100 -10.29 17.36 7.99
CA VAL A 100 -10.31 16.65 9.28
C VAL A 100 -11.30 17.23 10.30
N ILE A 101 -11.64 18.51 10.17
CA ILE A 101 -12.59 19.21 11.05
C ILE A 101 -14.06 19.02 10.64
N ARG A 102 -14.33 18.40 9.48
CA ARG A 102 -15.69 18.31 8.96
C ARG A 102 -16.53 17.33 9.80
N PRO A 103 -17.73 17.73 10.26
CA PRO A 103 -18.51 16.93 11.20
C PRO A 103 -18.97 15.59 10.60
N ASN A 104 -19.25 15.56 9.30
CA ASN A 104 -19.72 14.37 8.59
C ASN A 104 -18.58 13.55 7.97
N MET A 105 -17.32 13.84 8.34
CA MET A 105 -16.17 13.13 7.77
C MET A 105 -16.12 11.67 8.24
N ARG A 106 -15.86 10.76 7.31
CA ARG A 106 -15.64 9.34 7.60
C ARG A 106 -14.14 9.08 7.74
N PHE A 107 -13.75 8.64 8.92
CA PHE A 107 -12.35 8.35 9.23
C PHE A 107 -12.02 6.87 9.08
N VAL A 108 -10.81 6.59 8.59
CA VAL A 108 -10.25 5.24 8.53
C VAL A 108 -9.78 4.85 9.93
N PRO A 109 -10.22 3.72 10.50
CA PRO A 109 -9.75 3.27 11.80
C PRO A 109 -8.23 3.07 11.82
N ILE A 110 -7.59 3.61 12.86
CA ILE A 110 -6.16 3.40 13.11
C ILE A 110 -5.98 1.98 13.63
N LYS A 111 -5.28 1.15 12.87
CA LYS A 111 -5.02 -0.24 13.21
C LYS A 111 -3.87 -0.34 14.20
N ASN A 112 -3.98 -1.25 15.16
CA ASN A 112 -2.83 -1.65 15.97
C ASN A 112 -1.82 -2.44 15.13
N VAL A 113 -0.66 -2.76 15.72
CA VAL A 113 0.44 -3.43 15.02
C VAL A 113 0.01 -4.83 14.56
N GLU A 114 -0.65 -5.60 15.42
CA GLU A 114 -1.10 -6.97 15.12
C GLU A 114 -2.14 -7.02 13.99
N GLN A 115 -3.15 -6.14 14.04
CA GLN A 115 -4.15 -5.99 12.97
C GLN A 115 -3.49 -5.64 11.63
N GLN A 116 -2.47 -4.77 11.65
CA GLN A 116 -1.72 -4.41 10.46
C GLN A 116 -0.88 -5.58 9.94
N ALA A 117 -0.27 -6.38 10.82
CA ALA A 117 0.51 -7.55 10.48
C ALA A 117 -0.34 -8.64 9.81
N VAL A 118 -1.51 -8.96 10.40
CA VAL A 118 -2.45 -9.94 9.83
C VAL A 118 -2.90 -9.52 8.42
N LEU A 119 -3.24 -8.25 8.21
CA LEU A 119 -3.60 -7.74 6.89
C LEU A 119 -2.43 -7.79 5.89
N ALA A 120 -1.20 -7.56 6.35
CA ALA A 120 -0.01 -7.68 5.51
C ALA A 120 0.19 -9.13 5.04
N LEU A 121 0.02 -10.11 5.93
CA LEU A 121 0.09 -11.53 5.60
C LEU A 121 -0.99 -11.94 4.58
N HIS A 122 -2.24 -11.52 4.78
CA HIS A 122 -3.32 -11.79 3.83
C HIS A 122 -3.04 -11.20 2.44
N ARG A 123 -2.53 -9.96 2.38
CA ARG A 123 -2.16 -9.33 1.10
C ARG A 123 -1.00 -10.02 0.42
N ALA A 124 0.03 -10.42 1.18
CA ALA A 124 1.15 -11.18 0.64
C ALA A 124 0.68 -12.51 0.05
N ARG A 125 -0.15 -13.26 0.80
CA ARG A 125 -0.77 -14.50 0.33
C ARG A 125 -1.60 -14.29 -0.94
N GLN A 126 -2.46 -13.27 -0.96
CA GLN A 126 -3.26 -12.93 -2.14
C GLN A 126 -2.37 -12.60 -3.34
N GLY A 127 -1.29 -11.84 -3.14
CA GLY A 127 -0.30 -11.54 -4.16
C GLY A 127 0.34 -12.80 -4.75
N PHE A 128 0.74 -13.75 -3.90
CA PHE A 128 1.27 -15.04 -4.35
C PHE A 128 0.24 -15.87 -5.12
N VAL A 129 -1.02 -15.90 -4.67
CA VAL A 129 -2.10 -16.61 -5.39
C VAL A 129 -2.32 -15.99 -6.78
N CYS A 130 -2.41 -14.67 -6.88
CA CYS A 130 -2.56 -13.98 -8.16
C CYS A 130 -1.35 -14.22 -9.08
N ALA A 131 -0.12 -14.11 -8.56
CA ALA A 131 1.10 -14.34 -9.31
C ALA A 131 1.18 -15.78 -9.83
N ARG A 132 0.85 -16.77 -8.99
CA ARG A 132 0.81 -18.19 -9.36
C ARG A 132 -0.20 -18.43 -10.48
N THR A 133 -1.42 -17.90 -10.37
CA THR A 133 -2.44 -18.05 -11.42
C THR A 133 -2.03 -17.37 -12.72
N ALA A 134 -1.44 -16.16 -12.66
CA ALA A 134 -0.95 -15.46 -13.83
C ALA A 134 0.17 -16.23 -14.54
N GLN A 135 1.11 -16.79 -13.77
CA GLN A 135 2.21 -17.60 -14.30
C GLN A 135 1.71 -18.90 -14.91
N ALA A 136 0.75 -19.58 -14.28
CA ALA A 136 0.10 -20.77 -14.84
C ALA A 136 -0.58 -20.45 -16.17
N ASN A 137 -1.34 -19.36 -16.24
CA ASN A 137 -1.97 -18.90 -17.48
C ASN A 137 -0.94 -18.57 -18.57
N GLN A 138 0.19 -17.97 -18.19
CA GLN A 138 1.28 -17.68 -19.13
C GLN A 138 1.89 -18.96 -19.71
N ILE A 139 2.25 -19.94 -18.87
CA ILE A 139 2.82 -21.22 -19.31
C ILE A 139 1.85 -21.95 -20.25
N ARG A 140 0.56 -21.98 -19.89
CA ARG A 140 -0.49 -22.58 -20.73
C ARG A 140 -0.59 -21.90 -22.10
N GLY A 141 -0.55 -20.57 -22.13
CA GLY A 141 -0.57 -19.81 -23.39
C GLY A 141 0.63 -20.15 -24.28
N LEU A 142 1.83 -20.20 -23.68
CA LEU A 142 3.06 -20.53 -24.39
C LEU A 142 3.04 -21.97 -24.93
N LEU A 143 2.59 -22.95 -24.16
CA LEU A 143 2.43 -24.34 -24.63
C LEU A 143 1.39 -24.46 -25.74
N GLY A 144 0.35 -23.62 -25.71
CA GLY A 144 -0.64 -23.51 -26.78
C GLY A 144 -0.04 -23.10 -28.13
N GLU A 145 1.04 -22.32 -28.16
CA GLU A 145 1.76 -21.99 -29.41
C GLU A 145 2.37 -23.21 -30.10
N TYR A 146 2.63 -24.28 -29.33
CA TYR A 146 3.15 -25.56 -29.81
C TYR A 146 2.05 -26.63 -29.92
N GLY A 147 0.77 -26.25 -29.83
CA GLY A 147 -0.36 -27.16 -29.99
C GLY A 147 -0.77 -27.93 -28.73
N TYR A 148 -0.11 -27.72 -27.59
CA TYR A 148 -0.46 -28.40 -26.33
C TYR A 148 -1.52 -27.62 -25.57
N SER A 149 -2.74 -28.18 -25.53
CA SER A 149 -3.86 -27.60 -24.79
C SER A 149 -4.02 -28.24 -23.41
N ILE A 150 -3.80 -27.46 -22.36
CA ILE A 150 -3.99 -27.90 -20.97
C ILE A 150 -5.34 -27.36 -20.47
N PRO A 151 -6.12 -28.06 -19.61
CA PRO A 151 -7.36 -27.53 -19.01
C PRO A 151 -7.13 -26.48 -17.92
N GLN A 152 -7.97 -25.44 -17.82
CA GLN A 152 -7.79 -24.35 -16.85
C GLN A 152 -7.82 -24.86 -15.41
N GLY A 153 -6.91 -24.36 -14.57
CA GLY A 153 -6.88 -24.62 -13.14
C GLY A 153 -5.52 -25.09 -12.65
N MET A 154 -5.20 -24.80 -11.39
CA MET A 154 -3.90 -25.15 -10.82
C MET A 154 -3.66 -26.66 -10.73
N ALA A 155 -4.71 -27.46 -10.56
CA ALA A 155 -4.60 -28.92 -10.49
C ALA A 155 -4.05 -29.54 -11.78
N HIS A 156 -4.31 -28.91 -12.93
CA HIS A 156 -3.86 -29.39 -14.23
C HIS A 156 -2.43 -28.99 -14.57
N MET A 157 -1.80 -28.12 -13.77
CA MET A 157 -0.41 -27.69 -14.02
C MET A 157 0.60 -28.82 -13.86
N ILE A 158 0.23 -29.93 -13.23
CA ILE A 158 1.06 -31.15 -13.18
C ILE A 158 1.32 -31.68 -14.60
N GLN A 159 0.34 -31.56 -15.52
CA GLN A 159 0.44 -32.02 -16.91
C GLN A 159 1.49 -31.25 -17.72
N VAL A 160 1.92 -30.07 -17.26
CA VAL A 160 3.02 -29.32 -17.89
C VAL A 160 4.31 -30.13 -17.82
N PHE A 161 4.58 -30.79 -16.70
CA PHE A 161 5.78 -31.62 -16.55
C PHE A 161 5.74 -32.81 -17.52
N ASP A 162 4.59 -33.48 -17.64
CA ASP A 162 4.42 -34.58 -18.59
C ASP A 162 4.76 -34.15 -20.03
N VAL A 163 4.32 -32.96 -20.44
CA VAL A 163 4.61 -32.41 -21.78
C VAL A 163 6.08 -32.01 -21.94
N ILE A 164 6.70 -31.42 -20.91
CA ILE A 164 8.10 -30.95 -21.01
C ILE A 164 9.10 -32.11 -20.93
N GLU A 165 8.80 -33.15 -20.16
CA GLU A 165 9.69 -34.30 -19.95
C GLU A 165 9.59 -35.35 -21.06
N ASP A 166 8.47 -35.38 -21.81
CA ASP A 166 8.28 -36.32 -22.92
C ASP A 166 9.19 -35.97 -24.10
N ALA A 167 10.35 -36.62 -24.16
CA ALA A 167 11.36 -36.43 -25.21
C ALA A 167 10.90 -36.88 -26.61
N SER A 168 9.76 -37.56 -26.73
CA SER A 168 9.22 -38.03 -28.02
C SER A 168 8.42 -36.95 -28.77
N ASN A 169 8.09 -35.85 -28.09
CA ASN A 169 7.26 -34.80 -28.65
C ASN A 169 8.06 -33.65 -29.31
N ASP A 170 7.37 -32.86 -30.15
CA ASP A 170 7.98 -31.83 -31.02
C ASP A 170 8.42 -30.55 -30.28
N LEU A 171 8.36 -30.53 -28.94
CA LEU A 171 8.72 -29.37 -28.15
C LEU A 171 10.24 -29.10 -28.21
N PRO A 172 10.69 -27.92 -28.66
CA PRO A 172 12.12 -27.62 -28.78
C PRO A 172 12.85 -27.72 -27.44
N GLY A 173 14.10 -28.21 -27.46
CA GLY A 173 14.92 -28.34 -26.24
C GLY A 173 15.10 -27.03 -25.45
N VAL A 174 15.12 -25.88 -26.14
CA VAL A 174 15.17 -24.56 -25.50
C VAL A 174 13.90 -24.28 -24.70
N PHE A 175 12.72 -24.67 -25.19
CA PHE A 175 11.47 -24.49 -24.47
C PHE A 175 11.41 -25.41 -23.24
N ARG A 176 11.96 -26.63 -23.34
CA ARG A 176 12.05 -27.57 -22.20
C ARG A 176 12.88 -27.04 -21.04
N SER A 177 13.75 -26.06 -21.28
CA SER A 177 14.50 -25.37 -20.22
C SER A 177 13.64 -24.41 -19.38
N VAL A 178 12.35 -24.22 -19.69
CA VAL A 178 11.44 -23.37 -18.91
C VAL A 178 11.29 -23.83 -17.46
N ASP A 179 11.49 -25.13 -17.19
CA ASP A 179 11.52 -25.71 -15.83
C ASP A 179 12.75 -25.29 -15.01
N ASN A 180 13.83 -24.85 -15.66
CA ASN A 180 15.01 -24.31 -15.00
C ASN A 180 14.88 -22.82 -14.67
N LEU A 181 13.78 -22.17 -15.05
CA LEU A 181 13.54 -20.81 -14.61
C LEU A 181 13.30 -20.82 -13.09
N PRO A 182 14.05 -20.02 -12.31
CA PRO A 182 14.00 -20.02 -10.83
C PRO A 182 12.62 -19.67 -10.24
N LYS A 183 11.67 -19.24 -11.09
CA LYS A 183 10.27 -18.97 -10.74
C LYS A 183 9.33 -20.18 -10.88
N VAL A 184 9.75 -21.27 -11.53
CA VAL A 184 8.92 -22.48 -11.71
C VAL A 184 9.18 -23.49 -10.59
N LYS A 185 10.46 -23.73 -10.25
CA LYS A 185 10.87 -24.64 -9.16
C LYS A 185 10.53 -24.14 -7.74
N ASN A 186 10.47 -22.82 -7.55
CA ASN A 186 10.14 -22.20 -6.26
C ASN A 186 8.67 -21.78 -6.15
N LEU A 187 7.80 -22.14 -7.10
CA LEU A 187 6.38 -22.09 -6.85
C LEU A 187 6.10 -23.09 -5.73
N PRO A 188 5.61 -22.68 -4.55
CA PRO A 188 4.96 -23.63 -3.68
C PRO A 188 3.66 -24.01 -4.37
N LEU A 189 3.76 -24.94 -5.32
CA LEU A 189 2.61 -25.56 -5.96
C LEU A 189 1.77 -26.28 -4.90
N PHE A 190 2.33 -26.57 -3.70
CA PHE A 190 1.64 -27.30 -2.64
C PHE A 190 1.82 -26.83 -1.17
N SER A 191 2.63 -25.81 -0.83
CA SER A 191 2.94 -25.53 0.59
C SER A 191 2.07 -24.47 1.30
N LEU A 192 0.85 -24.19 0.82
CA LEU A 192 -0.07 -23.21 1.45
C LEU A 192 -1.53 -23.66 1.48
N VAL A 193 -1.76 -24.98 1.42
CA VAL A 193 -2.99 -25.60 1.93
C VAL A 193 -2.81 -25.85 3.41
#